data_AF-A0A061QGR9-F1
#
_entry.id   AF-A0A061QGR9-F1
#
_cell.length_a   1.000
_cell.length_b   1.000
_cell.length_c   1.000
_cell.angle_alpha   90.00
_cell.angle_beta   90.00
_cell.angle_gamma   90.00
#
_symmetry.space_group_name_H-M   'P 1'
#
loop_
_entity.id
_entity.type
_entity.pdbx_description
1 polymer ?
#
loop_
_entity_poly.entity_id
_entity_poly.type
_entity_poly.pdbx_seq_one_letter_code
_entity_poly.pdbx_strand_id
1 'polypeptide(L)'
;MHTSSKGFTLIEVLVAFTIASIMLVALLQGMGRGLRSIDRADDRQILVNAAQNQMARLGRQIELRPGIESGEGDGYRWRVSISDPPPDLASDQIAGGQLRLLMIEISVSDGSGAEFHLQTMRLVESEVP
;
A
#
# COMPACT_ATOMS: atom_id res chain seq x y z
N MET A 1 42.59 58.06 -17.55
CA MET A 1 41.48 57.08 -17.48
C MET A 1 42.06 55.69 -17.69
N HIS A 2 42.23 54.89 -16.63
CA HIS A 2 42.61 53.47 -16.77
C HIS A 2 41.35 52.63 -16.58
N THR A 3 40.82 52.10 -17.67
CA THR A 3 39.74 51.10 -17.63
C THR A 3 40.38 49.77 -17.28
N SER A 4 40.23 49.32 -16.03
CA SER A 4 40.73 48.02 -15.59
C SER A 4 39.83 46.93 -16.17
N SER A 5 40.24 46.36 -17.29
CA SER A 5 39.64 45.18 -17.89
C SER A 5 39.93 43.98 -16.99
N LYS A 6 39.00 43.63 -16.10
CA LYS A 6 39.10 42.41 -15.29
C LYS A 6 38.94 41.22 -16.23
N GLY A 7 40.07 40.64 -16.64
CA GLY A 7 40.10 39.42 -17.42
C GLY A 7 39.38 38.31 -16.68
N PHE A 8 38.36 37.73 -17.32
CA PHE A 8 37.69 36.50 -16.91
C PHE A 8 38.77 35.45 -16.63
N THR A 9 38.85 34.98 -15.39
CA THR A 9 39.90 34.04 -15.03
C THR A 9 39.49 32.64 -15.48
N LEU A 10 40.42 31.82 -15.98
CA LEU A 10 40.14 30.42 -16.33
C LEU A 10 39.53 29.65 -15.14
N ILE A 11 39.93 30.01 -13.91
CA ILE A 11 39.41 29.44 -12.69
C ILE A 11 37.92 29.75 -12.48
N GLU A 12 37.40 30.88 -12.98
CA GLU A 12 35.98 31.24 -12.90
C GLU A 12 35.10 30.31 -13.74
N VAL A 13 35.52 30.00 -14.96
CA VAL A 13 34.83 29.02 -15.82
C VAL A 13 34.89 27.62 -15.19
N LEU A 14 36.04 27.25 -14.62
CA LEU A 14 36.19 25.97 -13.92
C LEU A 14 35.24 25.89 -12.72
N VAL A 15 35.21 26.93 -11.88
CA VAL A 15 34.34 26.99 -10.69
C VAL A 15 32.87 27.02 -11.08
N ALA A 16 32.49 27.77 -12.11
CA ALA A 16 31.12 27.77 -12.63
C ALA A 16 30.73 26.37 -13.14
N PHE A 17 31.64 25.70 -13.85
CA PHE A 17 31.42 24.34 -14.34
C PHE A 17 31.33 23.30 -13.21
N THR A 18 32.15 23.41 -12.17
CA THR A 18 32.06 22.50 -11.01
C THR A 18 30.75 22.69 -10.27
N ILE A 19 30.32 23.93 -10.02
CA ILE A 19 29.03 24.24 -9.40
C ILE A 19 27.88 23.69 -10.26
N ALA A 20 27.91 23.96 -11.57
CA ALA A 20 26.89 23.47 -12.50
C ALA A 20 26.83 21.93 -12.50
N SER A 21 27.97 21.25 -12.46
CA SER A 21 28.04 19.79 -12.39
C SER A 21 27.45 19.23 -11.09
N ILE A 22 27.73 19.85 -9.94
CA ILE A 22 27.16 19.47 -8.64
C ILE A 22 25.63 19.65 -8.66
N MET A 23 25.15 20.78 -9.18
CA MET A 23 23.72 21.05 -9.32
C MET A 23 23.05 20.02 -10.24
N LEU A 24 23.67 19.69 -11.38
CA LEU A 24 23.15 18.69 -12.30
C LEU A 24 23.04 17.30 -11.64
N VAL A 25 24.06 16.89 -10.89
CA VAL A 25 24.02 15.64 -10.13
C VAL A 25 22.90 15.65 -9.08
N ALA A 26 22.71 16.75 -8.36
CA ALA A 26 21.62 16.88 -7.40
C ALA A 26 20.23 16.79 -8.07
N LEU A 27 20.07 17.42 -9.24
CA LEU A 27 18.85 17.35 -10.04
C LEU A 27 18.57 15.92 -10.54
N LEU A 28 19.57 15.24 -11.10
CA LEU A 28 19.42 13.85 -11.55
C LEU A 28 19.07 12.90 -10.39
N GLN A 29 19.69 13.09 -9.22
CA GLN A 29 19.35 12.32 -8.03
C GLN A 29 17.92 12.57 -7.55
N GLY A 30 17.48 13.83 -7.55
CA GLY A 30 16.10 14.21 -7.22
C GLY A 30 15.09 13.57 -8.18
N MET A 31 15.36 13.65 -9.49
CA MET A 31 14.52 13.04 -10.52
C MET A 31 14.44 11.51 -10.37
N GLY A 32 15.58 10.84 -10.16
CA GLY A 32 15.62 9.40 -9.95
C GLY A 32 14.91 8.95 -8.68
N ARG A 33 14.85 9.79 -7.63
CA ARG A 33 14.01 9.52 -6.44
C ARG A 33 12.53 9.72 -6.74
N GLY A 34 12.18 10.74 -7.53
CA GLY A 34 10.80 10.99 -7.97
C GLY A 34 10.23 9.83 -8.78
N LEU A 35 10.96 9.35 -9.79
CA LEU A 35 10.53 8.21 -10.62
C LEU A 35 10.33 6.93 -9.79
N ARG A 36 11.29 6.58 -8.93
CA ARG A 36 11.15 5.43 -8.02
C ARG A 36 10.00 5.57 -7.01
N SER A 37 9.61 6.80 -6.69
CA SER A 37 8.45 7.05 -5.83
C SER A 37 7.13 6.83 -6.57
N ILE A 38 7.09 7.09 -7.88
CA ILE A 38 5.91 6.86 -8.73
C ILE A 38 5.72 5.35 -8.92
N ASP A 39 6.78 4.61 -9.25
CA ASP A 39 6.70 3.16 -9.46
C ASP A 39 6.17 2.44 -8.21
N ARG A 40 6.67 2.80 -7.02
CA ARG A 40 6.18 2.22 -5.75
C ARG A 40 4.74 2.57 -5.41
N ALA A 41 4.26 3.74 -5.87
CA ALA A 41 2.87 4.13 -5.64
C ALA A 41 1.92 3.28 -6.48
N ASP A 42 2.31 2.94 -7.70
CA ASP A 42 1.52 2.13 -8.63
C ASP A 42 1.40 0.67 -8.17
N ASP A 43 2.51 0.04 -7.77
CA ASP A 43 2.53 -1.34 -7.26
C ASP A 43 1.61 -1.52 -6.04
N ARG A 44 1.60 -0.53 -5.13
CA ARG A 44 0.75 -0.57 -3.94
C ARG A 44 -0.73 -0.42 -4.30
N GLN A 45 -1.05 0.35 -5.33
CA GLN A 45 -2.43 0.56 -5.77
C GLN A 45 -3.04 -0.72 -6.34
N ILE A 46 -2.25 -1.55 -7.03
CA ILE A 46 -2.67 -2.87 -7.52
C ILE A 46 -3.09 -3.78 -6.37
N LEU A 47 -2.25 -3.92 -5.33
CA LEU A 47 -2.55 -4.76 -4.17
C LEU A 47 -3.76 -4.26 -3.37
N VAL A 48 -3.93 -2.94 -3.25
CA VAL A 48 -5.11 -2.34 -2.61
C VAL A 48 -6.39 -2.66 -3.39
N ASN A 49 -6.37 -2.51 -4.72
CA ASN A 49 -7.52 -2.86 -5.56
C ASN A 49 -7.85 -4.35 -5.45
N ALA A 50 -6.84 -5.22 -5.43
CA ALA A 50 -7.02 -6.66 -5.21
C ALA A 50 -7.67 -6.96 -3.85
N ALA A 51 -7.24 -6.31 -2.77
CA ALA A 51 -7.86 -6.47 -1.46
C ALA A 51 -9.30 -5.95 -1.42
N GLN A 52 -9.58 -4.81 -2.07
CA GLN A 52 -10.95 -4.29 -2.22
C GLN A 52 -11.84 -5.23 -3.01
N ASN A 53 -11.32 -5.87 -4.06
CA ASN A 53 -12.05 -6.90 -4.80
C ASN A 53 -12.40 -8.07 -3.88
N GLN A 54 -11.49 -8.55 -3.03
CA GLN A 54 -11.80 -9.61 -2.05
C GLN A 54 -12.84 -9.15 -1.03
N MET A 55 -12.72 -7.93 -0.51
CA MET A 55 -13.70 -7.34 0.40
C MET A 55 -15.09 -7.27 -0.23
N ALA A 56 -15.17 -6.91 -1.51
CA ALA A 56 -16.44 -6.86 -2.22
C ALA A 56 -17.09 -8.25 -2.35
N ARG A 57 -16.31 -9.33 -2.41
CA ARG A 57 -16.82 -10.71 -2.53
C ARG A 57 -17.42 -11.25 -1.22
N LEU A 58 -17.09 -10.65 -0.07
CA LEU A 58 -17.57 -11.05 1.25
C LEU A 58 -19.11 -11.00 1.34
N GLY A 59 -19.73 -12.13 1.70
CA GLY A 59 -21.18 -12.27 1.83
C GLY A 59 -21.93 -12.42 0.50
N ARG A 60 -21.23 -12.45 -0.63
CA ARG A 60 -21.81 -12.80 -1.95
C ARG A 60 -21.24 -14.10 -2.50
N GLN A 61 -19.93 -14.26 -2.42
CA GLN A 61 -19.20 -15.43 -2.89
C GLN A 61 -18.42 -16.11 -1.77
N ILE A 62 -17.90 -15.31 -0.83
CA ILE A 62 -17.22 -15.80 0.37
C ILE A 62 -18.24 -15.83 1.49
N GLU A 63 -18.49 -17.00 2.05
CA GLU A 63 -19.42 -17.15 3.17
C GLU A 63 -18.88 -16.45 4.41
N LEU A 64 -19.74 -15.75 5.15
CA LEU A 64 -19.35 -15.03 6.37
C LEU A 64 -19.44 -15.95 7.58
N ARG A 65 -18.59 -16.98 7.59
CA ARG A 65 -18.47 -17.94 8.68
C ARG A 65 -16.99 -18.15 9.00
N PRO A 66 -16.63 -18.50 10.25
CA PRO A 66 -15.26 -18.77 10.60
C PRO A 66 -14.61 -19.79 9.64
N GLY A 67 -13.44 -19.45 9.12
CA GLY A 67 -12.80 -20.24 8.07
C GLY A 67 -11.72 -19.45 7.33
N ILE A 68 -11.03 -20.15 6.43
CA ILE A 68 -10.00 -19.56 5.58
C ILE A 68 -10.35 -19.86 4.13
N GLU A 69 -10.39 -18.82 3.31
CA GLU A 69 -10.40 -18.93 1.87
C GLU A 69 -9.12 -18.35 1.29
N SER A 70 -8.57 -18.98 0.25
CA SER A 70 -7.40 -18.46 -0.44
C SER A 70 -7.44 -18.82 -1.91
N GLY A 71 -6.70 -18.07 -2.71
CA GLY A 71 -6.58 -18.33 -4.14
C GLY A 71 -5.55 -17.43 -4.79
N GLU A 72 -5.48 -17.53 -6.11
CA GLU A 72 -4.62 -16.71 -6.96
C GLU A 72 -5.48 -16.02 -8.01
N GLY A 73 -5.10 -14.82 -8.44
CA GLY A 73 -5.79 -14.06 -9.48
C GLY A 73 -4.94 -12.88 -9.93
N ASP A 74 -4.94 -12.57 -11.23
CA ASP A 74 -4.27 -11.40 -11.84
C ASP A 74 -2.83 -11.14 -11.33
N GLY A 75 -2.05 -12.21 -11.11
CA GLY A 75 -0.65 -12.11 -10.68
C GLY A 75 -0.43 -11.94 -9.18
N TYR A 76 -1.48 -11.96 -8.36
CA TYR A 76 -1.41 -11.94 -6.90
C TYR A 76 -2.02 -13.20 -6.28
N ARG A 77 -1.55 -13.51 -5.07
CA ARG A 77 -2.12 -14.53 -4.18
C ARG A 77 -2.83 -13.84 -3.05
N TRP A 78 -4.03 -14.31 -2.73
CA TRP A 78 -4.86 -13.74 -1.68
C TRP A 78 -5.28 -14.80 -0.68
N ARG A 79 -5.49 -14.37 0.56
CA ARG A 79 -6.05 -15.17 1.64
C ARG A 79 -6.98 -14.30 2.47
N VAL A 80 -8.19 -14.79 2.70
CA VAL A 80 -9.20 -14.25 3.60
C VAL A 80 -9.33 -15.20 4.78
N SER A 81 -9.08 -14.71 5.99
CA SER A 81 -9.31 -15.43 7.24
C SER A 81 -10.47 -14.78 7.97
N ILE A 82 -11.47 -15.57 8.32
CA ILE A 82 -12.62 -15.15 9.10
C ILE A 82 -12.54 -15.87 10.44
N SER A 83 -12.59 -15.12 11.53
CA SER A 83 -12.56 -15.66 12.88
C SER A 83 -13.53 -14.94 13.79
N ASP A 84 -13.78 -15.54 14.95
CA ASP A 84 -14.41 -14.80 16.03
C ASP A 84 -13.46 -13.69 16.51
N PRO A 85 -14.00 -12.54 16.94
CA PRO A 85 -13.20 -11.45 17.47
C PRO A 85 -12.55 -11.87 18.80
N PRO A 86 -11.45 -11.21 19.22
CA PRO A 86 -10.86 -11.44 20.52
C PRO A 86 -11.87 -11.12 21.66
N PRO A 87 -11.71 -11.74 22.84
CA PRO A 87 -12.72 -11.71 23.91
C PRO A 87 -13.11 -10.31 24.42
N ASP A 88 -12.20 -9.35 24.30
CA ASP A 88 -12.41 -7.94 24.66
C ASP A 88 -13.37 -7.23 23.70
N LEU A 89 -13.45 -7.69 22.45
CA LEU A 89 -14.36 -7.22 21.41
C LEU A 89 -15.51 -8.19 21.14
N ALA A 90 -15.50 -9.36 21.80
CA ALA A 90 -16.58 -10.32 21.76
C ALA A 90 -17.80 -9.77 22.50
N SER A 91 -18.59 -8.97 21.79
CA SER A 91 -19.95 -8.63 22.19
C SER A 91 -20.82 -9.88 22.04
N ASP A 92 -20.95 -10.62 23.14
CA ASP A 92 -21.46 -12.00 23.22
C ASP A 92 -22.93 -12.18 22.79
N GLN A 93 -23.62 -11.12 22.40
CA GLN A 93 -24.96 -11.09 21.80
C GLN A 93 -25.31 -9.62 21.45
N ILE A 94 -25.17 -9.22 20.19
CA ILE A 94 -25.70 -7.93 19.72
C ILE A 94 -27.16 -8.13 19.30
N ALA A 95 -28.02 -7.16 19.61
CA ALA A 95 -29.45 -7.20 19.28
C ALA A 95 -30.16 -8.47 19.78
N GLY A 96 -29.90 -8.87 21.04
CA GLY A 96 -30.54 -10.05 21.64
C GLY A 96 -30.10 -11.39 21.05
N GLY A 97 -28.90 -11.45 20.45
CA GLY A 97 -28.33 -12.67 19.88
C GLY A 97 -28.62 -12.91 18.41
N GLN A 98 -29.32 -11.97 17.78
CA GLN A 98 -29.58 -11.99 16.35
C GLN A 98 -28.38 -11.55 15.53
N LEU A 99 -27.40 -10.86 16.13
CA LEU A 99 -26.20 -10.41 15.44
C LEU A 99 -24.94 -10.94 16.15
N ARG A 100 -24.01 -11.47 15.35
CA ARG A 100 -22.67 -11.83 15.80
C ARG A 100 -21.63 -10.97 15.06
N LEU A 101 -20.56 -10.65 15.77
CA LEU A 101 -19.42 -9.95 15.21
C LEU A 101 -18.40 -10.97 14.69
N LEU A 102 -17.86 -10.73 13.50
CA LEU A 102 -16.77 -11.50 12.92
C LEU A 102 -15.59 -10.58 12.61
N MET A 103 -14.39 -11.10 12.82
CA MET A 103 -13.15 -10.47 12.40
C MET A 103 -12.74 -11.08 11.06
N ILE A 104 -12.40 -10.22 10.10
CA ILE A 104 -12.00 -10.63 8.76
C ILE A 104 -10.64 -10.01 8.45
N GLU A 105 -9.67 -10.85 8.14
CA GLU A 105 -8.33 -10.48 7.71
C GLU A 105 -8.14 -10.87 6.25
N ILE A 106 -7.79 -9.89 5.42
CA ILE A 106 -7.49 -10.06 4.00
C ILE A 106 -6.00 -9.76 3.82
N SER A 107 -5.27 -10.74 3.32
CA SER A 107 -3.87 -10.61 2.92
C SER A 107 -3.75 -10.82 1.41
N VAL A 108 -3.04 -9.94 0.73
CA VAL A 108 -2.74 -10.04 -0.70
C VAL A 108 -1.25 -9.86 -0.90
N SER A 109 -0.63 -10.77 -1.64
CA SER A 109 0.79 -10.75 -1.97
C SER A 109 1.01 -10.91 -3.47
N ASP A 110 2.01 -10.25 -4.04
CA ASP A 110 2.42 -10.47 -5.43
C ASP A 110 3.64 -11.41 -5.54
N GLY A 111 4.12 -11.61 -6.77
CA GLY A 111 5.35 -12.36 -7.04
C GLY A 111 6.65 -11.60 -6.73
N SER A 112 6.59 -10.28 -6.49
CA SER A 112 7.75 -9.46 -6.12
C SER A 112 8.06 -9.51 -4.62
N GLY A 113 7.10 -10.00 -3.82
CA GLY A 113 7.16 -10.04 -2.36
C GLY A 113 6.48 -8.85 -1.68
N ALA A 114 5.84 -7.96 -2.45
CA ALA A 114 5.00 -6.91 -1.90
C ALA A 114 3.72 -7.54 -1.32
N GLU A 115 3.32 -7.06 -0.13
CA GLU A 115 2.17 -7.58 0.58
C GLU A 115 1.31 -6.44 1.13
N PHE A 116 0.00 -6.63 1.12
CA PHE A 116 -0.99 -5.73 1.68
C PHE A 116 -1.94 -6.49 2.60
N HIS A 117 -2.14 -5.95 3.80
CA HIS A 117 -3.00 -6.51 4.84
C HIS A 117 -4.13 -5.56 5.18
N LEU A 118 -5.34 -6.11 5.30
CA LEU A 118 -6.55 -5.37 5.64
C LEU A 118 -7.35 -6.17 6.66
N GLN A 119 -7.58 -5.57 7.82
CA GLN A 119 -8.41 -6.15 8.86
C GLN A 119 -9.69 -5.34 8.99
N THR A 120 -10.82 -6.03 9.09
CA THR A 120 -12.12 -5.39 9.27
C THR A 120 -12.98 -6.22 10.20
N MET A 121 -14.01 -5.58 10.77
CA MET A 121 -15.01 -6.24 11.59
C MET A 121 -16.35 -6.15 10.88
N ARG A 122 -17.08 -7.26 10.86
CA ARG A 122 -18.38 -7.34 10.21
C ARG A 122 -19.41 -7.92 11.14
N LEU A 123 -20.53 -7.21 11.27
CA LEU A 123 -21.75 -7.72 11.87
C LEU A 123 -22.47 -8.61 10.85
N VAL A 124 -22.85 -9.79 11.30
CA VAL A 124 -23.66 -10.74 10.51
C VAL A 124 -24.81 -11.24 11.34
N GLU A 125 -25.89 -11.63 10.66
CA GLU A 125 -27.00 -12.29 11.31
C GLU A 125 -26.53 -13.62 11.89
N SER A 126 -26.86 -13.84 13.15
CA SER A 126 -26.64 -15.09 13.83
C SER A 126 -27.64 -16.08 13.26
N GLU A 127 -27.16 -17.13 12.59
CA GLU A 127 -28.02 -18.28 12.29
C GLU A 127 -28.45 -18.88 13.63
N VAL A 128 -29.69 -18.58 14.03
CA VAL A 128 -30.32 -19.20 15.19
C VAL A 128 -30.45 -20.70 14.87
N PRO A 129 -29.87 -21.60 15.68
CA PRO A 129 -30.04 -23.03 15.51
C PRO A 129 -31.50 -23.49 15.71
#